data_AF-A0A094PEB3-F1
#
_entry.id   AF-A0A094PEB3-F1
#
_cell.length_a   1.000
_cell.length_b   1.000
_cell.length_c   1.000
_cell.angle_alpha   90.00
_cell.angle_beta   90.00
_cell.angle_gamma   90.00
#
_symmetry.space_group_name_H-M   'P 1'
#
loop_
_entity.id
_entity.type
_entity.pdbx_description
1 polymer ?
#
loop_
_entity_poly.entity_id
_entity_poly.type
_entity_poly.pdbx_seq_one_letter_code
_entity_poly.pdbx_strand_id
1 'polypeptide(L)'
;SRVYSTLAYIFAGVGAILLALSPKFGAVLSATPAGVKGGVTVALFGMIGVLGARIWIDGRVNFANPINLYIAASSLIIGISDMAWTRGDYTFSGIINATVMAVFGYQILNRIAKARGTAN
;
A
#
# COMPACT_ATOMS: atom_id res chain seq x y z
N SER A 1 -16.12 -3.00 20.30
CA SER A 1 -16.39 -1.54 20.22
C SER A 1 -15.72 -0.99 18.98
N ARG A 2 -16.48 -0.45 18.01
CA ARG A 2 -15.88 0.27 16.88
C ARG A 2 -15.85 1.75 17.23
N VAL A 3 -14.65 2.30 17.43
CA VAL A 3 -14.46 3.70 17.79
C VAL A 3 -14.35 4.51 16.50
N TYR A 4 -15.44 5.14 16.09
CA TYR A 4 -15.49 6.05 14.93
C TYR A 4 -15.33 7.53 15.35
N SER A 5 -14.66 7.79 16.49
CA SER A 5 -14.55 9.14 17.04
C SER A 5 -13.39 9.92 16.41
N THR A 6 -13.71 10.98 15.68
CA THR A 6 -12.73 11.94 15.14
C THR A 6 -11.88 12.57 16.25
N LEU A 7 -12.46 12.79 17.43
CA LEU A 7 -11.75 13.36 18.58
C LEU A 7 -10.61 12.44 19.05
N ALA A 8 -10.78 11.12 18.96
CA ALA A 8 -9.74 10.17 19.35
C ALA A 8 -8.47 10.32 18.48
N TYR A 9 -8.64 10.59 17.18
CA TYR A 9 -7.50 10.86 16.28
C TYR A 9 -6.77 12.15 16.64
N ILE A 10 -7.50 13.19 17.04
CA ILE A 10 -6.89 14.47 17.47
C ILE A 10 -6.07 14.26 18.74
N PHE A 11 -6.63 13.59 19.75
CA PHE A 11 -5.88 13.28 20.98
C PHE A 11 -4.66 12.38 20.73
N ALA A 12 -4.79 11.39 19.84
CA ALA A 12 -3.66 10.56 19.43
C ALA A 12 -2.56 11.38 18.73
N GLY A 13 -2.93 12.29 17.83
CA GLY A 13 -1.99 13.16 17.13
C GLY A 13 -1.27 14.14 18.06
N VAL A 14 -2.02 14.82 18.94
CA VAL A 14 -1.42 15.72 19.95
C VAL A 14 -0.50 14.96 20.89
N GLY A 15 -0.91 13.76 21.34
CA GLY A 15 -0.08 12.89 22.16
C GLY A 15 1.22 12.48 21.45
N ALA A 16 1.14 12.12 20.17
CA ALA A 16 2.31 11.79 19.36
C ALA A 16 3.30 12.96 19.24
N ILE A 17 2.81 14.19 19.04
CA ILE A 17 3.66 15.39 18.97
C ILE A 17 4.36 15.65 20.31
N LEU A 18 3.61 15.62 21.42
CA LEU A 18 4.17 15.86 22.76
C LEU A 18 5.22 14.79 23.13
N LEU A 19 4.97 13.53 22.79
CA LEU A 19 5.92 12.43 23.02
C LEU A 19 7.14 12.51 22.10
N ALA A 20 6.97 12.94 20.85
CA ALA A 20 8.08 13.12 19.90
C ALA A 20 9.05 14.23 20.34
N LEU A 21 8.55 15.28 21.01
CA LEU A 21 9.38 16.36 21.57
C LEU A 21 10.07 15.97 22.89
N SER A 22 9.72 14.83 23.50
CA SER A 22 10.32 14.37 24.76
C SER A 22 11.57 13.50 24.52
N PRO A 23 12.77 13.95 24.94
CA PRO A 23 14.00 13.18 24.75
C PRO A 23 13.99 11.85 25.54
N LYS A 24 13.27 11.80 26.66
CA LYS A 24 13.15 10.60 27.51
C LYS A 24 12.36 9.49 26.81
N PHE A 25 11.30 9.85 26.08
CA PHE A 25 10.52 8.88 25.30
C PHE A 25 11.33 8.34 24.11
N GLY A 26 12.08 9.22 23.43
CA GLY A 26 12.99 8.81 22.37
C GLY A 26 14.05 7.80 22.85
N ALA A 27 14.62 8.01 24.05
CA ALA A 27 15.57 7.07 24.64
C ALA A 27 14.95 5.68 24.87
N VAL A 28 13.73 5.61 25.41
CA VAL A 28 13.00 4.35 25.62
C VAL A 28 12.69 3.64 24.29
N LEU A 29 12.26 4.40 23.27
CA LEU A 29 12.00 3.84 21.94
C LEU A 29 13.29 3.27 21.31
N SER A 30 14.42 3.97 21.47
CA SER A 30 15.71 3.52 20.96
C SER A 30 16.20 2.23 21.66
N ALA A 31 15.94 2.12 22.97
CA ALA A 31 16.24 0.96 23.80
C ALA A 31 15.32 -0.26 23.50
N THR A 32 14.26 -0.10 22.71
CA THR A 32 13.35 -1.20 22.36
C THR A 32 14.08 -2.26 21.52
N PRO A 33 14.04 -3.56 21.91
CA PRO A 33 14.71 -4.63 21.20
C PRO A 33 14.34 -4.70 19.72
N ALA A 34 15.31 -5.04 18.86
CA ALA A 34 15.11 -5.16 17.42
C ALA A 34 14.01 -6.16 17.05
N GLY A 35 13.88 -7.27 17.80
CA GLY A 35 12.85 -8.28 17.57
C GLY A 35 11.41 -7.75 17.71
N VAL A 36 11.17 -6.83 18.65
CA VAL A 36 9.84 -6.21 18.83
C VAL A 36 9.54 -5.23 17.70
N LYS A 37 10.51 -4.39 17.33
CA LYS A 37 10.36 -3.43 16.22
C LYS A 37 10.10 -4.15 14.89
N GLY A 38 10.82 -5.24 14.63
CA GLY A 38 10.59 -6.10 13.48
C GLY A 38 9.22 -6.76 13.49
N GLY A 39 8.81 -7.35 14.62
CA GLY A 39 7.51 -8.03 14.76
C GLY A 39 6.32 -7.10 14.52
N VAL A 40 6.33 -5.91 15.11
CA VAL A 40 5.28 -4.90 14.88
C VAL A 40 5.26 -4.45 13.42
N THR A 41 6.43 -4.24 12.81
CA THR A 41 6.56 -3.83 11.41
C THR A 41 5.98 -4.87 10.46
N VAL A 42 6.31 -6.15 10.64
CA VAL A 42 5.77 -7.27 9.84
C VAL A 42 4.26 -7.39 10.01
N ALA A 43 3.74 -7.30 11.23
CA ALA A 43 2.31 -7.37 11.49
C ALA A 43 1.54 -6.22 10.82
N LEU A 44 2.06 -4.99 10.92
CA LEU A 44 1.45 -3.81 10.30
C LEU A 44 1.45 -3.90 8.78
N PHE A 45 2.60 -4.20 8.15
CA PHE A 45 2.66 -4.33 6.69
C PHE A 45 1.85 -5.52 6.18
N GLY A 46 1.83 -6.64 6.90
CA GLY A 46 0.98 -7.79 6.57
C GLY A 46 -0.51 -7.44 6.60
N MET A 47 -0.96 -6.69 7.62
CA MET A 47 -2.34 -6.23 7.71
C MET A 47 -2.71 -5.27 6.57
N ILE A 48 -1.82 -4.36 6.18
CA ILE A 48 -2.02 -3.46 5.03
C ILE A 48 -2.15 -4.27 3.73
N GLY A 49 -1.31 -5.29 3.53
CA GLY A 49 -1.38 -6.18 2.37
C GLY A 49 -2.71 -6.93 2.28
N VAL A 50 -3.16 -7.53 3.38
CA VAL A 50 -4.47 -8.22 3.45
C VAL A 50 -5.63 -7.24 3.26
N LEU A 51 -5.53 -6.01 3.77
CA LEU A 51 -6.53 -4.97 3.54
C LEU A 51 -6.65 -4.63 2.05
N GLY A 52 -5.53 -4.59 1.30
CA GLY A 52 -5.54 -4.44 -0.15
C GLY A 52 -6.35 -5.53 -0.86
N ALA A 53 -6.10 -6.81 -0.51
CA ALA A 53 -6.87 -7.93 -1.04
C ALA A 53 -8.36 -7.83 -0.68
N ARG A 54 -8.66 -7.42 0.56
CA ARG A 54 -10.03 -7.20 1.02
C ARG A 54 -10.75 -6.12 0.22
N ILE A 55 -10.08 -5.03 -0.17
CA ILE A 55 -10.68 -3.99 -1.02
C ILE A 55 -11.17 -4.57 -2.35
N TRP A 56 -10.42 -5.49 -2.97
CA TRP A 56 -10.86 -6.14 -4.21
C TRP A 56 -12.06 -7.08 -4.00
N ILE A 57 -12.09 -7.80 -2.88
CA ILE A 57 -13.20 -8.69 -2.52
C ILE A 57 -14.47 -7.87 -2.24
N ASP A 58 -14.37 -6.85 -1.39
CA ASP A 58 -15.47 -5.97 -1.01
C ASP A 58 -15.98 -5.18 -2.24
N GLY A 59 -15.07 -4.79 -3.15
CA GLY A 59 -15.39 -4.19 -4.44
C GLY A 59 -15.91 -5.16 -5.51
N ARG A 60 -16.02 -6.46 -5.19
CA ARG A 60 -16.45 -7.53 -6.10
C ARG A 60 -15.71 -7.53 -7.45
N VAL A 61 -14.39 -7.37 -7.41
CA VAL A 61 -13.56 -7.38 -8.62
C VAL A 61 -13.64 -8.76 -9.29
N ASN A 62 -14.08 -8.78 -10.56
CA ASN A 62 -14.14 -10.00 -11.34
C ASN A 62 -12.74 -10.36 -11.89
N PHE A 63 -12.06 -11.31 -11.24
CA PHE A 63 -10.78 -11.85 -11.68
C PHE A 63 -10.88 -12.89 -12.82
N ALA A 64 -12.09 -13.30 -13.22
CA ALA A 64 -12.26 -14.06 -14.46
C ALA A 64 -12.07 -13.18 -15.71
N ASN A 65 -12.20 -11.85 -15.57
CA ASN A 65 -11.78 -10.93 -16.62
C ASN A 65 -10.24 -10.90 -16.66
N PRO A 66 -9.61 -11.30 -17.78
CA PRO A 66 -8.15 -11.36 -17.89
C PRO A 66 -7.50 -10.00 -17.64
N ILE A 67 -8.15 -8.89 -18.00
CA ILE A 67 -7.60 -7.53 -17.78
C ILE A 67 -7.42 -7.28 -16.29
N ASN A 68 -8.44 -7.57 -15.48
CA ASN A 68 -8.37 -7.34 -14.04
C ASN A 68 -7.32 -8.24 -13.38
N LEU A 69 -7.25 -9.51 -13.80
CA LEU A 69 -6.27 -10.47 -13.29
C LEU A 69 -4.84 -10.05 -13.61
N TYR A 70 -4.55 -9.70 -14.88
CA TYR A 70 -3.21 -9.27 -15.28
C TYR A 70 -2.77 -7.99 -14.57
N ILE A 71 -3.67 -7.01 -14.43
CA ILE A 71 -3.34 -5.75 -13.75
C ILE A 71 -3.09 -5.97 -12.26
N ALA A 72 -3.93 -6.75 -11.58
CA ALA A 72 -3.72 -7.06 -10.17
C ALA A 72 -2.41 -7.84 -9.96
N ALA A 73 -2.15 -8.87 -10.75
CA ALA A 73 -0.93 -9.69 -10.61
C ALA A 73 0.35 -8.89 -10.91
N SER A 74 0.38 -8.13 -12.01
CA SER A 74 1.56 -7.36 -12.40
C SER A 74 1.86 -6.21 -11.43
N SER A 75 0.85 -5.44 -11.03
CA SER A 75 1.05 -4.35 -10.05
C SER A 75 1.51 -4.88 -8.68
N LEU A 76 0.98 -6.03 -8.25
CA LEU A 76 1.40 -6.67 -7.00
C LEU A 76 2.86 -7.11 -7.04
N ILE A 77 3.31 -7.79 -8.10
CA ILE A 77 4.71 -8.25 -8.21
C ILE A 77 5.67 -7.06 -8.28
N ILE A 78 5.37 -6.04 -9.11
CA ILE A 78 6.23 -4.85 -9.24
C ILE A 78 6.42 -4.13 -7.90
N GLY A 79 5.35 -4.08 -7.10
CA GLY A 79 5.39 -3.48 -5.76
C GLY A 79 6.18 -4.31 -4.75
N ILE A 80 5.95 -5.63 -4.72
CA ILE A 80 6.61 -6.54 -3.76
C ILE A 80 8.10 -6.71 -4.07
N SER A 81 8.47 -6.78 -5.35
CA SER A 81 9.87 -6.95 -5.76
C SER A 81 10.69 -5.67 -5.67
N ASP A 82 10.09 -4.57 -5.21
CA ASP A 82 10.64 -3.20 -5.21
C ASP A 82 11.40 -2.89 -6.51
N MET A 83 10.72 -3.03 -7.65
CA MET A 83 11.35 -2.82 -8.95
C MET A 83 11.62 -1.34 -9.16
N ALA A 84 12.74 -0.87 -8.62
CA ALA A 84 13.14 0.51 -8.60
C ALA A 84 14.14 0.83 -9.71
N TRP A 85 14.03 2.02 -10.28
CA TRP A 85 14.99 2.55 -11.26
C TRP A 85 15.32 3.99 -10.91
N THR A 86 16.60 4.37 -11.05
CA THR A 86 17.06 5.76 -10.93
C THR A 86 17.44 6.34 -12.29
N ARG A 87 16.86 7.50 -12.64
CA ARG A 87 17.21 8.23 -13.87
C ARG A 87 17.55 9.67 -13.51
N GLY A 88 18.84 10.02 -13.59
CA GLY A 88 19.34 11.30 -13.10
C GLY A 88 19.06 11.44 -11.60
N ASP A 89 18.48 12.57 -11.20
CA ASP A 89 18.16 12.87 -9.79
C ASP A 89 16.83 12.27 -9.31
N TYR A 90 16.13 11.52 -10.16
CA TYR A 90 14.82 10.94 -9.84
C TYR A 90 14.91 9.43 -9.62
N THR A 91 14.47 8.98 -8.44
CA THR A 91 14.33 7.56 -8.12
C THR A 91 12.86 7.16 -8.15
N PHE A 92 12.52 6.24 -9.04
CA PHE A 92 11.21 5.61 -9.11
C PHE A 92 11.25 4.31 -8.30
N SER A 93 10.66 4.32 -7.11
CA SER A 93 10.53 3.13 -6.24
C SER A 93 9.47 2.16 -6.76
N GLY A 94 9.52 0.89 -6.32
CA GLY A 94 8.57 -0.15 -6.71
C GLY A 94 7.11 0.22 -6.48
N ILE A 95 6.77 0.93 -5.39
CA ILE A 95 5.38 1.37 -5.13
C ILE A 95 4.90 2.36 -6.21
N ILE A 96 5.79 3.26 -6.65
CA ILE A 96 5.48 4.23 -7.71
C ILE A 96 5.23 3.47 -9.02
N ASN A 97 6.14 2.55 -9.38
CA ASN A 97 6.04 1.77 -10.61
C ASN A 97 4.82 0.82 -10.61
N ALA A 98 4.49 0.24 -9.46
CA ALA A 98 3.28 -0.58 -9.28
C ALA A 98 2.00 0.24 -9.51
N THR A 99 1.97 1.47 -8.99
CA THR A 99 0.83 2.38 -9.17
C THR A 99 0.68 2.81 -10.62
N VAL A 100 1.79 3.14 -11.29
CA VAL A 100 1.81 3.45 -12.72
C VAL A 100 1.28 2.27 -13.53
N MET A 101 1.74 1.04 -13.25
CA MET A 101 1.24 -0.15 -13.92
C MET A 101 -0.26 -0.38 -13.67
N ALA A 102 -0.73 -0.20 -12.44
CA ALA A 102 -2.14 -0.36 -12.10
C ALA A 102 -3.05 0.61 -12.86
N VAL A 103 -2.68 1.89 -12.91
CA VAL A 103 -3.50 2.94 -13.55
C VAL A 103 -3.37 2.91 -15.07
N PHE A 104 -2.14 3.03 -15.59
CA PHE A 104 -1.91 3.13 -17.03
C PHE A 104 -2.11 1.78 -17.73
N GLY A 105 -1.64 0.69 -17.12
CA GLY A 105 -1.84 -0.65 -17.65
C GLY A 105 -3.32 -0.98 -17.81
N TYR A 106 -4.14 -0.68 -16.80
CA TYR A 106 -5.59 -0.91 -16.89
C TYR A 106 -6.23 -0.08 -18.01
N GLN A 107 -5.89 1.20 -18.12
CA GLN A 107 -6.44 2.06 -19.16
C GLN A 107 -6.05 1.57 -20.57
N ILE A 108 -4.80 1.17 -20.78
CA ILE A 108 -4.31 0.69 -22.08
C ILE A 108 -5.01 -0.62 -22.45
N LEU A 109 -5.02 -1.61 -21.55
CA LEU A 109 -5.64 -2.91 -21.81
C LEU A 109 -7.15 -2.78 -22.04
N ASN A 110 -7.84 -1.94 -21.27
CA ASN A 110 -9.26 -1.70 -21.43
C ASN A 110 -9.59 -1.00 -22.77
N ARG A 111 -8.76 -0.03 -23.21
CA ARG A 111 -8.92 0.61 -24.52
C ARG A 111 -8.71 -0.39 -25.67
N ILE A 112 -7.70 -1.25 -25.57
CA ILE A 112 -7.43 -2.29 -26.57
C ILE A 112 -8.58 -3.30 -26.62
N ALA A 113 -9.08 -3.75 -25.47
CA ALA A 113 -10.19 -4.70 -25.41
C ALA A 113 -11.48 -4.14 -26.02
N LYS A 114 -11.77 -2.86 -25.78
CA LYS A 114 -12.88 -2.15 -26.43
C LYS A 114 -12.69 -2.04 -27.95
N ALA A 115 -11.51 -1.67 -28.41
CA ALA A 115 -11.20 -1.58 -29.83
C ALA A 115 -11.31 -2.93 -30.56
N ARG A 116 -11.02 -4.04 -29.86
CA ARG A 116 -11.12 -5.40 -30.40
C ARG A 116 -12.54 -6.00 -30.35
N GLY A 117 -13.53 -5.30 -29.82
CA GLY A 117 -14.90 -5.82 -29.68
C GLY A 117 -15.02 -7.01 -28.70
N THR A 118 -13.98 -7.28 -27.93
CA THR A 118 -13.94 -8.36 -26.92
C THR A 118 -14.33 -7.89 -25.52
N ALA A 119 -14.67 -6.61 -25.37
CA ALA A 119 -15.14 -6.04 -24.12
C ALA A 119 -16.67 -6.20 -24.03
N ASN A 120 -17.10 -7.16 -23.21
CA ASN A 120 -18.44 -7.20 -22.64
C ASN A 120 -18.48 -6.36 -21.36
#